data_AF-A0A964LSH0-F1
#
_entry.id   AF-A0A964LSH0-F1
#
_cell.length_a   1.000
_cell.length_b   1.000
_cell.length_c   1.000
_cell.angle_alpha   90.00
_cell.angle_beta   90.00
_cell.angle_gamma   90.00
#
_symmetry.space_group_name_H-M   'P 1'
#
loop_
_entity.id
_entity.type
_entity.pdbx_description
1 polymer ?
#
loop_
_entity_poly.entity_id
_entity_poly.type
_entity_poly.pdbx_seq_one_letter_code
_entity_poly.pdbx_strand_id
1 'polypeptide(L)'
;MLDFNPLHAIIDGTPLAQLQPFLAPEFIAQIKHGDLPRWQQLLAVLPALSASVITLGDTITIGSETDIDASQRAEMEQALRAFIPWRKGPFNVFGIHIDTEWQSQLKWQRVAHAITPLAGRKVLDVGSGNGYYGFRMLEAGAALVLGIDPHIAYVAQFWAIKQYTPKLPLFVLPLTLEQIPTPLPHFDTIFSMGVLYHRRSPLDHLQQLRECLRSGGELVLETLYVDGDEGYSLVPASRYARMSNVWFVPSIKTLVRWLMRSRFGDIQIIDESVTSLQEQRKTDWMPFNSLQDALDPSNPELTIENYPAPKRVVVIARAL
;
A
#
# COMPACT_ATOMS: atom_id res chain seq x y z
N MET A 1 1.03 18.80 12.17
CA MET A 1 0.00 18.37 11.19
C MET A 1 0.69 18.30 9.84
N LEU A 2 0.38 17.30 9.00
CA LEU A 2 1.03 17.20 7.69
C LEU A 2 0.65 18.41 6.83
N ASP A 3 1.63 19.01 6.16
CA ASP A 3 1.38 20.08 5.20
C ASP A 3 0.92 19.49 3.85
N PHE A 4 -0.37 19.68 3.54
CA PHE A 4 -0.96 19.29 2.26
C PHE A 4 -0.92 20.42 1.21
N ASN A 5 -0.38 21.60 1.51
CA ASN A 5 -0.27 22.70 0.55
C ASN A 5 0.45 22.30 -0.76
N PRO A 6 1.54 21.48 -0.73
CA PRO A 6 2.15 20.99 -1.96
C PRO A 6 1.17 20.15 -2.79
N LEU A 7 0.34 19.31 -2.16
CA LEU A 7 -0.67 18.54 -2.87
C LEU A 7 -1.77 19.45 -3.43
N HIS A 8 -2.24 20.43 -2.66
CA HIS A 8 -3.20 21.43 -3.14
C HIS A 8 -2.71 22.09 -4.42
N ALA A 9 -1.46 22.57 -4.43
CA ALA A 9 -0.87 23.21 -5.61
C ALA A 9 -0.76 22.27 -6.82
N ILE A 10 -0.52 20.98 -6.61
CA ILE A 10 -0.44 19.98 -7.68
C ILE A 10 -1.81 19.67 -8.28
N ILE A 11 -2.85 19.57 -7.45
CA ILE A 11 -4.19 19.14 -7.91
C ILE A 11 -5.09 20.31 -8.33
N ASP A 12 -4.75 21.54 -7.95
CA ASP A 12 -5.55 22.72 -8.29
C ASP A 12 -5.69 22.90 -9.80
N GLY A 13 -6.90 23.27 -10.24
CA GLY A 13 -7.22 23.36 -11.67
C GLY A 13 -7.25 22.03 -12.43
N THR A 14 -7.07 20.88 -11.75
CA THR A 14 -7.21 19.54 -12.36
C THR A 14 -8.48 18.84 -11.89
N PRO A 15 -8.94 17.75 -12.56
CA PRO A 15 -10.01 16.90 -12.03
C PRO A 15 -9.78 16.39 -10.60
N LEU A 16 -8.52 16.26 -10.15
CA LEU A 16 -8.18 15.86 -8.78
C LEU A 16 -8.52 16.92 -7.73
N ALA A 17 -8.84 18.16 -8.13
CA ALA A 17 -9.32 19.20 -7.20
C ALA A 17 -10.57 18.76 -6.41
N GLN A 18 -11.33 17.77 -6.89
CA GLN A 18 -12.41 17.12 -6.14
C GLN A 18 -11.95 16.47 -4.83
N LEU A 19 -10.65 16.24 -4.65
CA LEU A 19 -10.07 15.71 -3.41
C LEU A 19 -9.76 16.79 -2.37
N GLN A 20 -9.79 18.08 -2.72
CA GLN A 20 -9.49 19.18 -1.81
C GLN A 20 -10.27 19.14 -0.48
N PRO A 21 -11.56 18.75 -0.42
CA PRO A 21 -12.28 18.62 0.84
C PRO A 21 -11.64 17.64 1.83
N PHE A 22 -10.92 16.62 1.34
CA PHE A 22 -10.23 15.64 2.18
C PHE A 22 -8.86 16.10 2.68
N LEU A 23 -8.35 17.21 2.15
CA LEU A 23 -7.07 17.79 2.55
C LEU A 23 -7.25 18.85 3.65
N ALA A 24 -8.49 19.29 3.87
CA ALA A 24 -8.84 20.31 4.84
C ALA A 24 -8.55 19.82 6.28
N PRO A 25 -8.00 20.69 7.16
CA PRO A 25 -7.74 20.34 8.56
C PRO A 25 -8.98 19.80 9.29
N GLU A 26 -10.17 20.31 8.94
CA GLU A 26 -11.45 19.91 9.52
C GLU A 26 -11.78 18.45 9.19
N PHE A 27 -11.51 18.00 7.96
CA PHE A 27 -11.71 16.60 7.59
C PHE A 27 -10.78 15.68 8.37
N ILE A 28 -9.49 16.04 8.43
CA ILE A 28 -8.49 15.25 9.17
C ILE A 28 -8.85 15.18 10.66
N ALA A 29 -9.28 16.29 11.26
CA ALA A 29 -9.71 16.33 12.65
C ALA A 29 -10.98 15.49 12.93
N GLN A 30 -11.84 15.30 11.93
CA GLN A 30 -13.07 14.52 12.04
C GLN A 30 -12.88 13.01 11.89
N ILE A 31 -11.67 12.52 11.56
CA ILE A 31 -11.42 11.08 11.43
C ILE A 31 -11.65 10.41 12.79
N LYS A 32 -12.81 9.77 12.93
CA LYS A 32 -13.31 9.18 14.19
C LYS A 32 -12.61 7.87 14.60
N HIS A 33 -11.54 7.47 13.91
CA HIS A 33 -10.78 6.28 14.27
C HIS A 33 -9.93 6.56 15.52
N GLY A 34 -10.22 5.82 16.58
CA GLY A 34 -9.91 6.11 17.99
C GLY A 34 -8.45 6.23 18.44
N ASP A 35 -7.50 6.42 17.53
CA ASP A 35 -6.08 6.64 17.86
C ASP A 35 -5.47 7.86 17.16
N LEU A 36 -6.22 8.63 16.35
CA LEU A 36 -5.66 9.80 15.66
C LEU A 36 -4.95 10.79 16.61
N PRO A 37 -5.49 11.17 17.79
CA PRO A 37 -4.80 12.06 18.71
C PRO A 37 -3.45 11.50 19.18
N ARG A 38 -3.37 10.20 19.43
CA ARG A 38 -2.12 9.51 19.79
C ARG A 38 -1.11 9.61 18.66
N TRP A 39 -1.51 9.35 17.41
CA TRP A 39 -0.62 9.45 16.26
C TRP A 39 -0.14 10.88 16.01
N GLN A 40 -1.01 11.87 16.19
CA GLN A 40 -0.64 13.28 16.10
C GLN A 40 0.41 13.69 17.14
N GLN A 41 0.28 13.19 18.38
CA GLN A 41 1.29 13.40 19.42
C GLN A 41 2.64 12.79 19.03
N LEU A 42 2.63 11.53 18.56
CA LEU A 42 3.85 10.86 18.10
C LEU A 42 4.53 11.59 16.93
N LEU A 43 3.74 12.10 15.99
CA LEU A 43 4.24 12.89 14.86
C LEU A 43 4.82 14.25 15.30
N ALA A 44 4.30 14.85 16.37
CA ALA A 44 4.75 16.15 16.85
C ALA A 44 6.07 16.08 17.63
N VAL A 45 6.42 14.92 18.19
CA VAL A 45 7.65 14.71 18.97
C VAL A 45 8.78 14.08 18.15
N LEU A 46 8.58 13.89 16.85
CA LEU A 46 9.64 13.43 15.96
C LEU A 46 10.80 14.46 15.95
N PRO A 47 12.07 14.02 16.05
CA PRO A 47 13.20 14.93 16.05
C PRO A 47 13.23 15.81 14.78
N ALA A 48 13.43 17.11 14.98
CA ALA A 48 13.52 18.10 13.90
C ALA A 48 14.89 18.03 13.21
N LEU A 49 15.05 17.03 12.34
CA LEU A 49 16.28 16.72 11.62
C LEU A 49 16.11 16.97 10.12
N SER A 50 17.23 17.21 9.44
CA SER A 50 17.27 17.38 7.98
C SER A 50 18.07 16.24 7.35
N ALA A 51 17.47 15.53 6.40
CA ALA A 51 18.15 14.49 5.63
C ALA A 51 19.11 15.12 4.61
N SER A 52 20.40 14.73 4.67
CA SER A 52 21.39 15.16 3.67
C SER A 52 21.22 14.46 2.32
N VAL A 53 20.66 13.25 2.33
CA VAL A 53 20.45 12.41 1.15
C VAL A 53 19.09 11.74 1.22
N ILE A 54 18.42 11.60 0.08
CA ILE A 54 17.23 10.76 -0.06
C ILE A 54 17.46 9.86 -1.26
N THR A 55 17.50 8.55 -1.02
CA THR A 55 17.68 7.55 -2.07
C THR A 55 16.45 6.64 -2.07
N LEU A 56 15.76 6.61 -3.21
CA LEU A 56 14.66 5.69 -3.44
C LEU A 56 15.23 4.44 -4.13
N GLY A 57 14.84 3.26 -3.68
CA GLY A 57 15.35 1.97 -4.16
C GLY A 57 14.71 0.84 -3.35
N ASP A 58 15.33 -0.34 -3.34
CA ASP A 58 14.79 -1.49 -2.58
C ASP A 58 14.61 -1.19 -1.09
N THR A 59 15.56 -0.46 -0.51
CA THR A 59 15.41 0.20 0.81
C THR A 59 15.22 1.69 0.58
N ILE A 60 14.14 2.26 1.13
CA ILE A 60 13.94 3.71 1.09
C ILE A 60 14.84 4.36 2.14
N THR A 61 15.87 5.08 1.68
CA THR A 61 16.88 5.70 2.53
C THR A 61 16.63 7.20 2.66
N ILE A 62 16.56 7.68 3.89
CA ILE A 62 16.33 9.07 4.26
C ILE A 62 17.40 9.48 5.25
N GLY A 63 18.25 10.40 4.84
CA GLY A 63 19.43 10.83 5.59
C GLY A 63 20.52 9.77 5.67
N SER A 64 21.59 10.14 6.37
CA SER A 64 22.76 9.33 6.67
C SER A 64 22.93 9.20 8.19
N GLU A 65 23.69 8.20 8.64
CA GLU A 65 24.12 8.12 10.05
C GLU A 65 24.98 9.33 10.48
N THR A 66 25.62 10.01 9.52
CA THR A 66 26.41 11.22 9.75
C THR A 66 25.57 12.47 9.96
N ASP A 67 24.26 12.41 9.71
CA ASP A 67 23.35 13.56 9.88
C ASP A 67 22.95 13.77 11.36
N ILE A 68 23.24 12.79 12.22
CA ILE A 68 22.78 12.76 13.60
C ILE A 68 23.88 12.30 14.56
N ASP A 69 23.84 12.78 15.80
CA ASP A 69 24.68 12.25 16.88
C ASP A 69 24.06 11.03 17.59
N ALA A 70 24.78 10.45 18.55
CA ALA A 70 24.32 9.27 19.27
C ALA A 70 23.04 9.50 20.11
N SER A 71 22.84 10.70 20.66
CA SER A 71 21.64 11.05 21.43
C SER A 71 20.45 11.16 20.49
N GLN A 72 20.60 11.91 19.40
CA GLN A 72 19.58 12.08 18.37
C GLN A 72 19.20 10.75 17.72
N ARG A 73 20.18 9.83 17.53
CA ARG A 73 19.92 8.48 17.03
C ARG A 73 19.05 7.67 17.99
N ALA A 74 19.34 7.71 19.28
CA ALA A 74 18.53 7.02 20.29
C ALA A 74 17.10 7.60 20.35
N GLU A 75 16.96 8.93 20.32
CA GLU A 75 15.66 9.61 20.29
C GLU A 75 14.86 9.27 19.02
N MET A 76 15.50 9.29 17.85
CA MET A 76 14.88 8.93 16.58
C MET A 76 14.44 7.46 16.57
N GLU A 77 15.29 6.53 17.01
CA GLU A 77 14.93 5.11 17.06
C GLU A 77 13.74 4.88 18.00
N GLN A 78 13.75 5.50 19.19
CA GLN A 78 12.64 5.44 20.12
C GLN A 78 11.35 5.98 19.50
N ALA A 79 11.42 7.12 18.80
CA ALA A 79 10.28 7.73 18.13
C ALA A 79 9.73 6.82 17.02
N LEU A 80 10.58 6.26 16.16
CA LEU A 80 10.18 5.34 15.09
C LEU A 80 9.57 4.03 15.64
N ARG A 81 10.10 3.51 16.74
CA ARG A 81 9.56 2.31 17.42
C ARG A 81 8.17 2.54 18.00
N ALA A 82 7.80 3.79 18.35
CA ALA A 82 6.44 4.12 18.78
C ALA A 82 5.38 3.91 17.68
N PHE A 83 5.80 3.79 16.41
CA PHE A 83 4.95 3.49 15.26
C PHE A 83 4.85 1.99 14.93
N ILE A 84 5.45 1.09 15.72
CA ILE A 84 5.26 -0.37 15.56
C ILE A 84 3.75 -0.70 15.64
N PRO A 85 3.23 -1.60 14.78
CA PRO A 85 3.97 -2.47 13.86
C PRO A 85 4.28 -1.89 12.47
N TRP A 86 5.52 -2.03 12.02
CA TRP A 86 5.94 -1.71 10.64
C TRP A 86 5.81 -2.93 9.72
N ARG A 87 4.85 -2.91 8.80
CA ARG A 87 4.55 -4.05 7.92
C ARG A 87 5.21 -4.00 6.56
N LYS A 88 5.05 -2.91 5.79
CA LYS A 88 5.63 -2.75 4.44
C LYS A 88 6.94 -1.96 4.51
N GLY A 89 7.94 -2.29 3.71
CA GLY A 89 9.30 -1.74 3.79
C GLY A 89 10.31 -2.63 3.03
N PRO A 90 11.62 -2.49 3.26
CA PRO A 90 12.25 -1.81 4.41
C PRO A 90 12.51 -0.31 4.20
N PHE A 91 12.85 0.37 5.30
CA PHE A 91 13.33 1.76 5.34
C PHE A 91 14.69 1.85 6.03
N ASN A 92 15.46 2.88 5.70
CA ASN A 92 16.64 3.30 6.46
C ASN A 92 16.54 4.79 6.76
N VAL A 93 16.36 5.15 8.02
CA VAL A 93 16.08 6.54 8.44
C VAL A 93 17.23 7.00 9.34
N PHE A 94 18.09 7.88 8.84
CA PHE A 94 19.30 8.38 9.51
C PHE A 94 20.20 7.24 10.05
N GLY A 95 20.37 6.18 9.26
CA GLY A 95 21.16 5.00 9.65
C GLY A 95 20.46 4.02 10.61
N ILE A 96 19.15 4.21 10.87
CA ILE A 96 18.31 3.25 11.60
C ILE A 96 17.58 2.39 10.57
N HIS A 97 17.93 1.12 10.52
CA HIS A 97 17.31 0.15 9.62
C HIS A 97 15.99 -0.38 10.21
N ILE A 98 14.89 -0.08 9.53
CA ILE A 98 13.56 -0.58 9.84
C ILE A 98 13.32 -1.84 9.01
N ASP A 99 13.74 -3.00 9.52
CA ASP A 99 13.44 -4.32 8.93
C ASP A 99 11.97 -4.65 9.17
N THR A 100 11.13 -4.48 8.16
CA THR A 100 9.67 -4.62 8.26
C THR A 100 9.22 -6.07 8.08
N GLU A 101 7.97 -6.37 8.47
CA GLU A 101 7.40 -7.71 8.30
C GLU A 101 7.53 -8.25 6.87
N TRP A 102 7.16 -7.41 5.89
CA TRP A 102 7.20 -7.70 4.48
C TRP A 102 8.47 -7.18 3.85
N GLN A 103 9.18 -8.06 3.16
CA GLN A 103 10.23 -7.71 2.19
C GLN A 103 9.56 -7.21 0.90
N SER A 104 9.01 -6.00 0.97
CA SER A 104 8.10 -5.45 -0.04
C SER A 104 8.82 -5.21 -1.38
N GLN A 105 10.15 -5.05 -1.35
CA GLN A 105 10.99 -5.00 -2.55
C GLN A 105 10.85 -6.25 -3.42
N LEU A 106 10.65 -7.43 -2.84
CA LEU A 106 10.51 -8.68 -3.60
C LEU A 106 9.25 -8.64 -4.46
N LYS A 107 8.13 -8.15 -3.91
CA LYS A 107 6.91 -7.93 -4.69
C LYS A 107 7.13 -6.88 -5.77
N TRP A 108 7.78 -5.77 -5.44
CA TRP A 108 8.04 -4.73 -6.43
C TRP A 108 8.87 -5.25 -7.61
N GLN A 109 9.89 -6.05 -7.38
CA GLN A 109 10.72 -6.66 -8.44
C GLN A 109 9.89 -7.55 -9.39
N ARG A 110 8.88 -8.25 -8.89
CA ARG A 110 7.95 -9.06 -9.72
C ARG A 110 7.04 -8.20 -10.60
N VAL A 111 6.77 -6.96 -10.20
CA VAL A 111 5.83 -6.05 -10.86
C VAL A 111 6.53 -5.07 -11.81
N ALA A 112 7.64 -4.47 -11.37
CA ALA A 112 8.23 -3.27 -11.97
C ALA A 112 8.61 -3.43 -13.45
N HIS A 113 9.03 -4.62 -13.87
CA HIS A 113 9.43 -4.89 -15.25
C HIS A 113 8.28 -5.22 -16.20
N ALA A 114 7.09 -5.51 -15.65
CA ALA A 114 5.93 -5.93 -16.44
C ALA A 114 4.92 -4.80 -16.69
N ILE A 115 4.94 -3.77 -15.86
CA ILE A 115 4.03 -2.62 -15.96
C ILE A 115 4.47 -1.64 -17.04
N THR A 116 3.54 -0.80 -17.50
CA THR A 116 3.93 0.31 -18.37
C THR A 116 4.86 1.25 -17.61
N PRO A 117 5.92 1.81 -18.26
CA PRO A 117 6.81 2.76 -17.60
C PRO A 117 6.06 3.88 -16.88
N LEU A 118 6.46 4.14 -15.64
CA LEU A 118 5.81 5.13 -14.77
C LEU A 118 6.30 6.56 -15.01
N ALA A 119 7.31 6.76 -15.86
CA ALA A 119 7.83 8.08 -16.24
C ALA A 119 6.69 9.05 -16.60
N GLY A 120 6.53 10.11 -15.79
CA GLY A 120 5.53 11.16 -16.01
C GLY A 120 4.09 10.80 -15.60
N ARG A 121 3.83 9.58 -15.11
CA ARG A 121 2.47 9.12 -14.78
C ARG A 121 1.98 9.67 -13.44
N LYS A 122 0.66 9.88 -13.36
CA LYS A 122 -0.07 10.06 -12.10
C LYS A 122 -0.61 8.71 -11.66
N VAL A 123 -0.24 8.30 -10.45
CA VAL A 123 -0.52 6.97 -9.93
C VAL A 123 -1.42 7.05 -8.69
N LEU A 124 -2.44 6.19 -8.62
CA LEU A 124 -3.17 5.92 -7.38
C LEU A 124 -2.72 4.58 -6.80
N ASP A 125 -2.36 4.53 -5.52
CA ASP A 125 -2.06 3.29 -4.79
C ASP A 125 -3.16 3.03 -3.74
N VAL A 126 -4.06 2.09 -4.04
CA VAL A 126 -5.22 1.76 -3.20
C VAL A 126 -4.80 0.71 -2.17
N GLY A 127 -5.00 1.02 -0.88
CA GLY A 127 -4.47 0.20 0.22
C GLY A 127 -2.96 0.35 0.34
N SER A 128 -2.47 1.58 0.21
CA SER A 128 -1.03 1.89 0.14
C SER A 128 -0.27 1.49 1.41
N GLY A 129 -0.95 1.26 2.53
CA GLY A 129 -0.33 1.10 3.84
C GLY A 129 0.50 2.34 4.16
N ASN A 130 1.76 2.13 4.55
CA ASN A 130 2.69 3.19 4.91
C ASN A 130 3.40 3.84 3.70
N GLY A 131 2.92 3.57 2.48
CA GLY A 131 3.37 4.26 1.27
C GLY A 131 4.69 3.75 0.68
N TYR A 132 5.28 2.65 1.18
CA TYR A 132 6.53 2.08 0.64
C TYR A 132 6.54 1.98 -0.89
N TYR A 133 5.50 1.37 -1.49
CA TYR A 133 5.42 1.20 -2.94
C TYR A 133 5.30 2.55 -3.67
N GLY A 134 4.70 3.56 -3.04
CA GLY A 134 4.66 4.89 -3.63
C GLY A 134 6.03 5.53 -3.80
N PHE A 135 6.97 5.28 -2.88
CA PHE A 135 8.36 5.70 -3.05
C PHE A 135 9.04 4.95 -4.21
N ARG A 136 8.74 3.66 -4.39
CA ARG A 136 9.21 2.87 -5.55
C ARG A 136 8.62 3.35 -6.88
N MET A 137 7.37 3.77 -6.89
CA MET A 137 6.74 4.36 -8.07
C MET A 137 7.37 5.71 -8.44
N LEU A 138 7.73 6.53 -7.44
CA LEU A 138 8.51 7.76 -7.67
C LEU A 138 9.90 7.48 -8.21
N GLU A 139 10.60 6.48 -7.67
CA GLU A 139 11.89 6.01 -8.20
C GLU A 139 11.78 5.62 -9.68
N ALA A 140 10.69 4.92 -10.05
CA ALA A 140 10.38 4.54 -11.43
C ALA A 140 9.88 5.70 -12.32
N GLY A 141 9.90 6.95 -11.81
CA GLY A 141 9.65 8.16 -12.59
C GLY A 141 8.22 8.70 -12.56
N ALA A 142 7.34 8.19 -11.68
CA ALA A 142 6.01 8.76 -11.51
C ALA A 142 6.08 10.27 -11.18
N ALA A 143 5.24 11.07 -11.85
CA ALA A 143 5.16 12.51 -11.61
C ALA A 143 4.42 12.84 -10.31
N LEU A 144 3.44 12.00 -9.95
CA LEU A 144 2.66 12.10 -8.73
C LEU A 144 2.23 10.69 -8.32
N VAL A 145 2.36 10.40 -7.03
CA VAL A 145 1.76 9.20 -6.44
C VAL A 145 0.84 9.62 -5.30
N LEU A 146 -0.42 9.22 -5.41
CA LEU A 146 -1.42 9.37 -4.36
C LEU A 146 -1.75 7.99 -3.79
N GLY A 147 -1.42 7.74 -2.53
CA GLY A 147 -1.88 6.58 -1.79
C GLY A 147 -3.18 6.87 -1.04
N ILE A 148 -4.01 5.86 -0.88
CA ILE A 148 -5.15 5.89 0.04
C ILE A 148 -5.14 4.65 0.93
N ASP A 149 -5.35 4.85 2.23
CA ASP A 149 -5.50 3.77 3.19
C ASP A 149 -6.35 4.22 4.38
N PRO A 150 -7.41 3.51 4.77
CA PRO A 150 -8.24 3.92 5.91
C PRO A 150 -7.58 3.63 7.27
N HIS A 151 -6.51 2.83 7.31
CA HIS A 151 -5.88 2.43 8.57
C HIS A 151 -4.90 3.51 9.04
N ILE A 152 -5.37 4.38 9.93
CA ILE A 152 -4.64 5.59 10.36
C ILE A 152 -3.22 5.32 10.88
N ALA A 153 -2.95 4.17 11.51
CA ALA A 153 -1.60 3.85 11.96
C ALA A 153 -0.59 3.75 10.80
N TYR A 154 -1.00 3.20 9.64
CA TYR A 154 -0.14 3.11 8.47
C TYR A 154 0.04 4.47 7.79
N VAL A 155 -1.04 5.26 7.73
CA VAL A 155 -0.96 6.63 7.23
C VAL A 155 -0.06 7.49 8.12
N ALA A 156 -0.10 7.30 9.44
CA ALA A 156 0.78 7.98 10.39
C ALA A 156 2.25 7.57 10.21
N GLN A 157 2.55 6.29 9.93
CA GLN A 157 3.89 5.85 9.54
C GLN A 157 4.37 6.57 8.29
N PHE A 158 3.53 6.65 7.25
CA PHE A 158 3.85 7.43 6.05
C PHE A 158 4.11 8.90 6.39
N TRP A 159 3.27 9.54 7.21
CA TRP A 159 3.45 10.93 7.60
C TRP A 159 4.74 11.16 8.38
N ALA A 160 5.17 10.22 9.23
CA ALA A 160 6.46 10.29 9.93
C ALA A 160 7.63 10.35 8.94
N ILE A 161 7.61 9.48 7.93
CA ILE A 161 8.60 9.46 6.84
C ILE A 161 8.51 10.71 5.96
N LYS A 162 7.28 11.19 5.69
CA LYS A 162 7.01 12.36 4.84
C LYS A 162 7.57 13.66 5.41
N GLN A 163 7.65 13.81 6.74
CA GLN A 163 8.25 15.00 7.38
C GLN A 163 9.69 15.24 6.93
N TYR A 164 10.44 14.17 6.66
CA TYR A 164 11.83 14.22 6.21
C TYR A 164 11.97 14.19 4.67
N THR A 165 10.85 14.07 3.94
CA THR A 165 10.82 14.03 2.47
C THR A 165 9.77 15.01 1.88
N PRO A 166 9.71 16.27 2.34
CA PRO A 166 8.60 17.19 2.04
C PRO A 166 8.46 17.47 0.54
N LYS A 167 9.58 17.48 -0.21
CA LYS A 167 9.63 17.81 -1.64
C LYS A 167 9.16 16.68 -2.57
N LEU A 168 9.08 15.44 -2.11
CA LEU A 168 8.67 14.32 -2.97
C LEU A 168 7.16 14.43 -3.31
N PRO A 169 6.74 14.25 -4.57
CA PRO A 169 5.32 14.30 -4.96
C PRO A 169 4.62 12.97 -4.65
N LEU A 170 4.72 12.52 -3.40
CA LEU A 170 4.04 11.37 -2.84
C LEU A 170 3.25 11.80 -1.62
N PHE A 171 1.99 11.38 -1.57
CA PHE A 171 1.04 11.69 -0.50
C PHE A 171 0.21 10.45 -0.20
N VAL A 172 -0.15 10.24 1.07
CA VAL A 172 -1.11 9.20 1.48
C VAL A 172 -2.22 9.86 2.26
N LEU A 173 -3.46 9.62 1.82
CA LEU A 173 -4.66 10.14 2.45
C LEU A 173 -5.36 9.03 3.26
N PRO A 174 -5.92 9.37 4.44
CA PRO A 174 -6.65 8.42 5.28
C PRO A 174 -8.07 8.17 4.76
N LEU A 175 -8.16 7.61 3.55
CA LEU A 175 -9.40 7.40 2.80
C LEU A 175 -9.56 5.93 2.42
N THR A 176 -10.81 5.48 2.34
CA THR A 176 -11.16 4.29 1.57
C THR A 176 -11.35 4.65 0.09
N LEU A 177 -11.32 3.64 -0.80
CA LEU A 177 -11.63 3.88 -2.21
C LEU A 177 -13.06 4.40 -2.38
N GLU A 178 -14.01 3.88 -1.61
CA GLU A 178 -15.44 4.26 -1.63
C GLU A 178 -15.68 5.74 -1.30
N GLN A 179 -14.73 6.41 -0.62
CA GLN A 179 -14.79 7.85 -0.33
C GLN A 179 -14.28 8.72 -1.49
N ILE A 180 -13.56 8.15 -2.45
CA ILE A 180 -13.09 8.89 -3.62
C ILE A 180 -14.29 9.24 -4.52
N PRO A 181 -14.50 10.53 -4.84
CA PRO A 181 -15.55 10.95 -5.75
C PRO A 181 -15.40 10.24 -7.08
N THR A 182 -16.47 9.66 -7.60
CA THR A 182 -16.47 8.97 -8.90
C THR A 182 -17.55 9.54 -9.81
N PRO A 183 -17.27 9.70 -11.12
CA PRO A 183 -16.01 9.33 -11.79
C PRO A 183 -14.86 10.34 -11.55
N LEU A 184 -13.63 9.85 -11.46
CA LEU A 184 -12.40 10.66 -11.34
C LEU A 184 -11.32 10.16 -12.32
N PRO A 185 -11.59 10.16 -13.64
CA PRO A 185 -10.78 9.45 -14.64
C PRO A 185 -9.48 10.21 -14.96
N HIS A 186 -8.57 10.27 -14.00
CA HIS A 186 -7.39 11.12 -14.06
C HIS A 186 -6.07 10.39 -13.85
N PHE A 187 -6.11 9.19 -13.27
CA PHE A 187 -4.92 8.38 -13.03
C PHE A 187 -4.52 7.61 -14.29
N ASP A 188 -3.22 7.61 -14.58
CA ASP A 188 -2.63 6.87 -15.70
C ASP A 188 -2.47 5.39 -15.35
N THR A 189 -2.12 5.13 -14.09
CA THR A 189 -1.96 3.78 -13.53
C THR A 189 -2.58 3.75 -12.14
N ILE A 190 -3.29 2.66 -11.80
CA ILE A 190 -3.77 2.41 -10.44
C ILE A 190 -3.20 1.07 -9.96
N PHE A 191 -2.66 1.06 -8.76
CA PHE A 191 -2.28 -0.14 -8.04
C PHE A 191 -3.36 -0.48 -7.01
N SER A 192 -3.76 -1.75 -6.95
CA SER A 192 -4.62 -2.28 -5.89
C SER A 192 -4.03 -3.61 -5.45
N MET A 193 -3.12 -3.55 -4.47
CA MET A 193 -2.33 -4.71 -4.06
C MET A 193 -2.67 -5.13 -2.63
N GLY A 194 -3.25 -6.31 -2.49
CA GLY A 194 -3.67 -6.85 -1.20
C GLY A 194 -4.99 -6.31 -0.67
N VAL A 195 -5.88 -5.82 -1.56
CA VAL A 195 -7.14 -5.16 -1.16
C VAL A 195 -8.38 -5.96 -1.55
N LEU A 196 -8.41 -6.57 -2.74
CA LEU A 196 -9.64 -7.16 -3.30
C LEU A 196 -10.28 -8.20 -2.38
N TYR A 197 -9.48 -9.08 -1.78
CA TYR A 197 -9.98 -10.11 -0.86
C TYR A 197 -10.57 -9.57 0.44
N HIS A 198 -10.36 -8.29 0.75
CA HIS A 198 -11.01 -7.59 1.87
C HIS A 198 -12.31 -6.88 1.49
N ARG A 199 -12.75 -6.96 0.22
CA ARG A 199 -13.96 -6.26 -0.26
C ARG A 199 -15.16 -7.20 -0.28
N ARG A 200 -16.27 -6.72 0.28
CA ARG A 200 -17.57 -7.42 0.27
C ARG A 200 -18.16 -7.52 -1.14
N SER A 201 -17.85 -6.57 -2.01
CA SER A 201 -18.29 -6.56 -3.40
C SER A 201 -17.07 -6.40 -4.32
N PRO A 202 -16.49 -7.50 -4.82
CA PRO A 202 -15.28 -7.42 -5.64
C PRO A 202 -15.54 -6.73 -6.98
N LEU A 203 -16.74 -6.89 -7.56
CA LEU A 203 -17.08 -6.26 -8.85
C LEU A 203 -17.25 -4.74 -8.71
N ASP A 204 -17.87 -4.26 -7.62
CA ASP A 204 -17.98 -2.82 -7.35
C ASP A 204 -16.60 -2.19 -7.11
N HIS A 205 -15.71 -2.89 -6.39
CA HIS A 205 -14.32 -2.45 -6.21
C HIS A 205 -13.60 -2.30 -7.55
N LEU A 206 -13.68 -3.32 -8.42
CA LEU A 206 -13.07 -3.26 -9.75
C LEU A 206 -13.69 -2.16 -10.62
N GLN A 207 -15.02 -1.98 -10.57
CA GLN A 207 -15.68 -0.89 -11.29
C GLN A 207 -15.20 0.48 -10.80
N GLN A 208 -15.08 0.67 -9.49
CA GLN A 208 -14.63 1.93 -8.92
C GLN A 208 -13.16 2.24 -9.28
N LEU A 209 -12.29 1.24 -9.28
CA LEU A 209 -10.91 1.38 -9.78
C LEU A 209 -10.92 1.86 -11.24
N ARG A 210 -11.77 1.28 -12.10
CA ARG A 210 -11.89 1.70 -13.50
C ARG A 210 -12.37 3.14 -13.64
N GLU A 211 -13.31 3.58 -12.81
CA GLU A 211 -13.86 4.95 -12.84
C GLU A 211 -12.86 6.03 -12.41
N CYS A 212 -11.77 5.64 -11.74
CA CYS A 212 -10.64 6.50 -11.41
C CYS A 212 -9.55 6.51 -12.49
N LEU A 213 -9.52 5.51 -13.38
CA LEU A 213 -8.57 5.46 -14.49
C LEU A 213 -9.03 6.37 -15.63
N ARG A 214 -8.07 7.03 -16.29
CA ARG A 214 -8.34 7.59 -17.62
C ARG A 214 -8.62 6.48 -18.63
N SER A 215 -9.21 6.82 -19.78
CA SER A 215 -9.34 5.86 -20.89
C SER A 215 -7.98 5.29 -21.30
N GLY A 216 -7.91 3.96 -21.45
CA GLY A 216 -6.67 3.22 -21.71
C GLY A 216 -5.68 3.19 -20.54
N GLY A 217 -6.07 3.68 -19.36
CA GLY A 217 -5.26 3.61 -18.15
C GLY A 217 -4.99 2.18 -17.71
N GLU A 218 -3.92 1.98 -16.93
CA GLU A 218 -3.46 0.67 -16.50
C GLU A 218 -3.91 0.35 -15.07
N LEU A 219 -4.52 -0.81 -14.86
CA LEU A 219 -4.70 -1.40 -13.54
C LEU A 219 -3.58 -2.42 -13.29
N VAL A 220 -2.94 -2.30 -12.13
CA VAL A 220 -2.06 -3.31 -11.54
C VAL A 220 -2.74 -3.87 -10.30
N LEU A 221 -3.29 -5.07 -10.41
CA LEU A 221 -4.06 -5.73 -9.37
C LEU A 221 -3.24 -6.86 -8.76
N GLU A 222 -3.15 -6.92 -7.44
CA GLU A 222 -2.58 -8.07 -6.72
C GLU A 222 -3.54 -8.51 -5.61
N THR A 223 -3.81 -9.81 -5.56
CA THR A 223 -4.75 -10.39 -4.60
C THR A 223 -4.40 -11.84 -4.30
N LEU A 224 -4.99 -12.37 -3.23
CA LEU A 224 -4.99 -13.80 -2.95
C LEU A 224 -5.79 -14.57 -4.01
N TYR A 225 -5.33 -15.77 -4.35
CA TYR A 225 -6.05 -16.72 -5.21
C TYR A 225 -5.97 -18.16 -4.68
N VAL A 226 -6.87 -19.03 -5.17
CA VAL A 226 -6.86 -20.48 -4.94
C VAL A 226 -6.96 -21.23 -6.26
N ASP A 227 -6.53 -22.49 -6.30
CA ASP A 227 -6.71 -23.33 -7.49
C ASP A 227 -8.19 -23.67 -7.69
N GLY A 228 -8.61 -23.69 -8.95
CA GLY A 228 -9.97 -24.04 -9.33
C GLY A 228 -10.33 -23.56 -10.72
N ASP A 229 -11.49 -23.99 -11.21
CA ASP A 229 -11.99 -23.59 -12.51
C ASP A 229 -12.61 -22.19 -12.50
N GLU A 230 -12.97 -21.70 -13.70
CA GLU A 230 -13.75 -20.47 -13.82
C GLU A 230 -15.08 -20.61 -13.07
N GLY A 231 -15.42 -19.60 -12.27
CA GLY A 231 -16.58 -19.60 -11.39
C GLY A 231 -16.26 -20.03 -9.95
N TYR A 232 -15.11 -20.65 -9.69
CA TYR A 232 -14.70 -21.01 -8.33
C TYR A 232 -14.13 -19.79 -7.57
N SER A 233 -14.54 -19.65 -6.31
CA SER A 233 -13.98 -18.73 -5.33
C SER A 233 -14.16 -19.30 -3.94
N LEU A 234 -13.07 -19.35 -3.16
CA LEU A 234 -13.13 -19.65 -1.75
C LEU A 234 -13.68 -18.44 -0.99
N VAL A 235 -14.63 -18.70 -0.10
CA VAL A 235 -15.13 -17.75 0.90
C VAL A 235 -14.92 -18.39 2.27
N PRO A 236 -13.95 -17.93 3.08
CA PRO A 236 -13.69 -18.56 4.37
C PRO A 236 -14.85 -18.36 5.34
N ALA A 237 -15.08 -19.33 6.22
CA ALA A 237 -16.21 -19.27 7.16
C ALA A 237 -16.06 -18.15 8.21
N SER A 238 -14.83 -17.77 8.55
CA SER A 238 -14.56 -16.70 9.52
C SER A 238 -13.20 -16.04 9.30
N ARG A 239 -12.12 -16.84 9.32
CA ARG A 239 -10.74 -16.38 9.13
C ARG A 239 -10.07 -17.17 8.03
N TYR A 240 -9.13 -16.53 7.35
CA TYR A 240 -8.23 -17.16 6.39
C TYR A 240 -6.81 -16.70 6.70
N ALA A 241 -5.91 -17.64 7.01
CA ALA A 241 -4.56 -17.32 7.47
C ALA A 241 -4.59 -16.26 8.59
N ARG A 242 -5.48 -16.46 9.56
CA ARG A 242 -5.79 -15.59 10.72
C ARG A 242 -6.43 -14.25 10.41
N MET A 243 -6.39 -13.79 9.18
CA MET A 243 -7.01 -12.54 8.77
C MET A 243 -8.53 -12.64 8.94
N SER A 244 -9.10 -11.69 9.67
CA SER A 244 -10.55 -11.43 9.64
C SER A 244 -10.90 -10.63 8.39
N ASN A 245 -12.18 -10.62 8.01
CA ASN A 245 -12.69 -9.85 6.88
C ASN A 245 -12.06 -10.23 5.54
N VAL A 246 -11.72 -11.51 5.36
CA VAL A 246 -11.42 -12.07 4.03
C VAL A 246 -12.75 -12.57 3.46
N TRP A 247 -13.12 -12.08 2.28
CA TRP A 247 -14.39 -12.35 1.63
C TRP A 247 -14.24 -13.29 0.45
N PHE A 248 -13.55 -12.86 -0.61
CA PHE A 248 -13.43 -13.64 -1.83
C PHE A 248 -11.96 -13.89 -2.16
N VAL A 249 -11.61 -15.17 -2.27
CA VAL A 249 -10.33 -15.64 -2.79
C VAL A 249 -10.65 -16.43 -4.08
N PRO A 250 -10.66 -15.77 -5.25
CA PRO A 250 -11.08 -16.39 -6.51
C PRO A 250 -10.02 -17.32 -7.08
N SER A 251 -10.41 -18.21 -8.00
CA SER A 251 -9.45 -18.75 -8.97
C SER A 251 -8.99 -17.66 -9.94
N ILE A 252 -7.81 -17.81 -10.54
CA ILE A 252 -7.29 -16.83 -11.50
C ILE A 252 -8.25 -16.69 -12.69
N LYS A 253 -8.81 -17.80 -13.19
CA LYS A 253 -9.82 -17.79 -14.26
C LYS A 253 -11.05 -16.95 -13.87
N THR A 254 -11.55 -17.11 -12.65
CA THR A 254 -12.65 -16.31 -12.11
C THR A 254 -12.28 -14.83 -12.00
N LEU A 255 -11.08 -14.51 -11.54
CA LEU A 255 -10.60 -13.12 -11.44
C LEU A 255 -10.54 -12.44 -12.81
N VAL A 256 -10.00 -13.13 -13.83
CA VAL A 256 -9.97 -12.64 -15.21
C VAL A 256 -11.40 -12.40 -15.72
N ARG A 257 -12.34 -13.30 -15.42
CA ARG A 257 -13.76 -13.11 -15.77
C ARG A 257 -14.36 -11.87 -15.10
N TRP A 258 -14.05 -11.61 -13.83
CA TRP A 258 -14.48 -10.41 -13.11
C TRP A 258 -13.93 -9.14 -13.74
N LEU A 259 -12.64 -9.10 -14.05
CA LEU A 259 -12.02 -7.98 -14.75
C LEU A 259 -12.70 -7.66 -16.08
N MET A 260 -12.93 -8.67 -16.93
CA MET A 260 -13.65 -8.49 -18.20
C MET A 260 -15.07 -7.94 -18.00
N ARG A 261 -15.79 -8.45 -16.98
CA ARG A 261 -17.14 -7.98 -16.65
C ARG A 261 -17.15 -6.54 -16.14
N SER A 262 -16.10 -6.13 -15.43
CA SER A 262 -15.88 -4.76 -14.97
C SER A 262 -15.22 -3.86 -16.03
N ARG A 263 -15.32 -4.22 -17.33
CA ARG A 263 -14.84 -3.40 -18.47
C ARG A 263 -13.33 -3.16 -18.46
N PHE A 264 -12.56 -4.15 -18.04
CA PHE A 264 -11.13 -4.22 -18.32
C PHE A 264 -10.84 -5.13 -19.52
N GLY A 265 -9.84 -4.77 -20.31
CA GLY A 265 -9.30 -5.54 -21.44
C GLY A 265 -7.78 -5.71 -21.31
N ASP A 266 -7.16 -6.34 -22.31
CA ASP A 266 -5.72 -6.61 -22.37
C ASP A 266 -5.15 -7.19 -21.06
N ILE A 267 -5.88 -8.17 -20.52
CA ILE A 267 -5.60 -8.76 -19.21
C ILE A 267 -4.40 -9.71 -19.33
N GLN A 268 -3.39 -9.51 -18.48
CA GLN A 268 -2.17 -10.33 -18.45
C GLN A 268 -1.90 -10.78 -17.02
N ILE A 269 -1.68 -12.09 -16.85
CA ILE A 269 -1.17 -12.65 -15.60
C ILE A 269 0.35 -12.51 -15.63
N ILE A 270 0.89 -11.78 -14.66
CA ILE A 270 2.32 -11.40 -14.63
C ILE A 270 3.11 -12.29 -13.69
N ASP A 271 2.53 -12.60 -12.53
CA ASP A 271 3.18 -13.38 -11.50
C ASP A 271 2.14 -14.22 -10.76
N GLU A 272 2.55 -15.44 -10.42
CA GLU A 272 1.85 -16.32 -9.51
C GLU A 272 2.87 -16.82 -8.49
N SER A 273 2.69 -16.46 -7.23
CA SER A 273 3.67 -16.76 -6.19
C SER A 273 3.02 -17.27 -4.91
N VAL A 274 3.68 -18.23 -4.27
CA VAL A 274 3.37 -18.64 -2.89
C VAL A 274 4.11 -17.70 -1.97
N THR A 275 3.42 -17.15 -0.97
CA THR A 275 4.09 -16.23 -0.02
C THR A 275 5.07 -17.03 0.83
N SER A 276 6.36 -16.69 0.78
CA SER A 276 7.40 -17.41 1.54
C SER A 276 7.60 -16.82 2.93
N LEU A 277 8.15 -17.62 3.85
CA LEU A 277 8.57 -17.17 5.18
C LEU A 277 9.76 -16.19 5.15
N GLN A 278 10.45 -16.07 4.01
CA GLN A 278 11.47 -15.04 3.83
C GLN A 278 10.83 -13.70 3.45
N GLU A 279 9.74 -13.73 2.67
CA GLU A 279 9.01 -12.55 2.23
C GLU A 279 8.16 -11.93 3.33
N GLN A 280 7.54 -12.75 4.20
CA GLN A 280 6.72 -12.28 5.31
C GLN A 280 7.10 -12.98 6.62
N ARG A 281 7.67 -12.23 7.57
CA ARG A 281 8.19 -12.77 8.85
C ARG A 281 8.12 -11.77 9.99
N LYS A 282 8.27 -12.29 11.22
CA LYS A 282 8.50 -11.46 12.41
C LYS A 282 9.84 -10.73 12.30
N THR A 283 9.86 -9.52 12.85
CA THR A 283 11.06 -8.69 13.01
C THR A 283 10.96 -7.89 14.32
N ASP A 284 12.03 -7.22 14.71
CA ASP A 284 12.00 -6.31 15.87
C ASP A 284 11.06 -5.10 15.67
N TRP A 285 10.67 -4.83 14.42
CA TRP A 285 9.74 -3.77 14.04
C TRP A 285 8.32 -4.29 13.77
N MET A 286 8.13 -5.61 13.72
CA MET A 286 6.84 -6.29 13.72
C MET A 286 6.91 -7.57 14.59
N PRO A 287 6.81 -7.43 15.92
CA PRO A 287 7.03 -8.54 16.85
C PRO A 287 5.79 -9.45 17.04
N PHE A 288 4.64 -9.08 16.45
CA PHE A 288 3.40 -9.84 16.56
C PHE A 288 3.40 -11.06 15.62
N ASN A 289 2.37 -11.91 15.70
CA ASN A 289 2.24 -13.06 14.81
C ASN A 289 2.28 -12.67 13.32
N SER A 290 2.94 -13.49 12.52
CA SER A 290 3.13 -13.31 11.07
C SER A 290 2.80 -14.61 10.32
N LEU A 291 3.29 -14.77 9.07
CA LEU A 291 2.93 -15.87 8.17
C LEU A 291 3.17 -17.25 8.79
N GLN A 292 4.32 -17.47 9.44
CA GLN A 292 4.63 -18.74 10.10
C GLN A 292 3.54 -19.15 11.10
N ASP A 293 2.98 -18.19 11.83
CA ASP A 293 1.94 -18.45 12.81
C ASP A 293 0.53 -18.63 12.19
N ALA A 294 0.41 -18.49 10.86
CA ALA A 294 -0.84 -18.60 10.11
C ALA A 294 -0.93 -19.88 9.27
N LEU A 295 0.18 -20.62 9.15
CA LEU A 295 0.26 -21.91 8.44
C LEU A 295 0.14 -23.09 9.41
N ASP A 296 -0.39 -24.21 8.94
CA ASP A 296 -0.44 -25.45 9.71
C ASP A 296 1.00 -25.94 9.99
N PRO A 297 1.39 -26.15 11.28
CA PRO A 297 2.75 -26.57 11.64
C PRO A 297 3.17 -27.93 11.07
N SER A 298 2.21 -28.79 10.73
CA SER A 298 2.42 -30.13 10.18
C SER A 298 2.33 -30.17 8.66
N ASN A 299 1.65 -29.20 8.04
CA ASN A 299 1.52 -29.10 6.59
C ASN A 299 1.50 -27.62 6.11
N PRO A 300 2.64 -27.04 5.69
CA PRO A 300 2.72 -25.63 5.32
C PRO A 300 1.92 -25.26 4.04
N GLU A 301 1.41 -26.25 3.29
CA GLU A 301 0.47 -26.03 2.18
C GLU A 301 -0.93 -25.64 2.65
N LEU A 302 -1.18 -25.67 3.96
CA LEU A 302 -2.45 -25.31 4.59
C LEU A 302 -2.30 -24.17 5.58
N THR A 303 -3.37 -23.39 5.75
CA THR A 303 -3.52 -22.45 6.87
C THR A 303 -3.91 -23.21 8.14
N ILE A 304 -3.76 -22.58 9.31
CA ILE A 304 -4.24 -23.16 10.59
C ILE A 304 -5.76 -23.38 10.64
N GLU A 305 -6.51 -22.76 9.72
CA GLU A 305 -7.95 -22.98 9.54
C GLU A 305 -8.27 -24.08 8.51
N ASN A 306 -7.26 -24.84 8.05
CA ASN A 306 -7.37 -25.93 7.09
C ASN A 306 -7.82 -25.48 5.68
N TYR A 307 -7.46 -24.26 5.27
CA TYR A 307 -7.59 -23.79 3.88
C TYR A 307 -6.26 -23.90 3.14
N PRO A 308 -6.23 -23.86 1.79
CA PRO A 308 -4.97 -23.74 1.05
C PRO A 308 -4.16 -22.51 1.49
N ALA A 309 -2.84 -22.67 1.62
CA ALA A 309 -1.93 -21.61 2.02
C ALA A 309 -2.01 -20.38 1.09
N PRO A 310 -1.65 -19.17 1.57
CA PRO A 310 -1.78 -17.94 0.80
C PRO A 310 -0.93 -17.91 -0.47
N LYS A 311 -1.61 -17.94 -1.62
CA LYS A 311 -1.01 -17.69 -2.94
C LYS A 311 -1.46 -16.34 -3.47
N ARG A 312 -0.58 -15.64 -4.18
CA ARG A 312 -0.81 -14.30 -4.72
C ARG A 312 -0.66 -14.31 -6.23
N VAL A 313 -1.54 -13.56 -6.89
CA VAL A 313 -1.48 -13.34 -8.34
C VAL A 313 -1.35 -11.85 -8.59
N VAL A 314 -0.47 -11.48 -9.53
CA VAL A 314 -0.38 -10.12 -10.09
C VAL A 314 -0.99 -10.14 -11.48
N VAL A 315 -1.92 -9.22 -11.72
CA VAL A 315 -2.61 -9.04 -12.99
C VAL A 315 -2.49 -7.61 -13.46
N ILE A 316 -2.17 -7.42 -14.73
CA ILE A 316 -2.25 -6.12 -15.41
C ILE A 316 -3.47 -6.12 -16.33
N ALA A 317 -4.18 -5.00 -16.39
CA ALA A 317 -5.29 -4.82 -17.33
C ALA A 317 -5.45 -3.35 -17.77
N ARG A 318 -6.16 -3.11 -18.88
CA ARG A 318 -6.45 -1.77 -19.42
C ARG A 318 -7.92 -1.41 -19.23
N ALA A 319 -8.19 -0.18 -18.81
CA ALA A 319 -9.54 0.35 -18.75
C ALA A 319 -10.10 0.58 -20.16
N LEU A 320 -11.21 -0.11 -20.49
CA LEU A 320 -11.97 0.05 -21.73
C LEU A 320 -13.01 1.18 -21.60
#